data_AF-A0A7J8H7K4-F1
#
_entry.id   AF-A0A7J8H7K4-F1
#
_cell.length_a   1.000
_cell.length_b   1.000
_cell.length_c   1.000
_cell.angle_alpha   90.00
_cell.angle_beta   90.00
_cell.angle_gamma   90.00
#
_symmetry.space_group_name_H-M   'P 1'
#
loop_
_entity.id
_entity.type
_entity.pdbx_description
1 polymer ?
#
loop_
_entity_poly.entity_id
_entity_poly.type
_entity_poly.pdbx_seq_one_letter_code
_entity_poly.pdbx_strand_id
1 'polypeptide(L)'
;MSKDSSIKITTVLLSAPDALKIITENDHVLLFWKSLALKEKYFNESRGYEIHMLDSAMNITAYLGNTTDNFFKISNLKLGHNYTFTVQARCLFGSQICGEPAVLLYDDLGSGGDASALQAARSTDVAAIVVPILFLILLSLGVGFAILYTKHRRLQSSFTAFANSHYSSRLGSAIFSGDDLGMWFFLPGQIPQSQGLD
;
A
#
# COMPACT_ATOMS: atom_id res chain seq x y z
N MET A 1 7.78 -34.66 59.83
CA MET A 1 8.49 -34.29 58.58
C MET A 1 7.44 -34.25 57.47
N SER A 2 6.94 -33.06 57.14
CA SER A 2 5.92 -32.86 56.10
C SER A 2 6.59 -32.93 54.74
N LYS A 3 6.17 -33.88 53.89
CA LYS A 3 6.63 -33.97 52.51
C LYS A 3 5.99 -32.84 51.70
N ASP A 4 6.74 -31.78 51.43
CA ASP A 4 6.36 -30.78 50.43
C ASP A 4 6.41 -31.42 49.04
N SER A 5 5.27 -31.92 48.58
CA SER A 5 5.10 -32.34 47.19
C SER A 5 5.00 -31.07 46.33
N SER A 6 6.14 -30.59 45.81
CA SER A 6 6.18 -29.58 44.77
C SER A 6 5.63 -30.18 43.47
N ILE A 7 4.32 -30.04 43.26
CA ILE A 7 3.69 -30.34 41.97
C ILE A 7 4.12 -29.23 41.01
N LYS A 8 5.12 -29.51 40.17
CA LYS A 8 5.40 -28.68 38.99
C LYS A 8 4.24 -28.85 38.01
N ILE A 9 3.22 -28.01 38.15
CA ILE A 9 2.18 -27.86 37.15
C ILE A 9 2.84 -27.21 35.94
N THR A 10 3.14 -28.02 34.92
CA THR A 10 3.53 -27.51 33.60
C THR A 10 2.30 -26.85 32.99
N THR A 11 2.14 -25.55 33.25
CA THR A 11 1.13 -24.74 32.61
C THR A 11 1.40 -24.71 31.11
N VAL A 12 0.38 -25.01 30.30
CA VAL A 12 0.48 -24.91 28.83
C VAL A 12 0.86 -23.46 28.48
N LEU A 13 2.00 -23.30 27.80
CA LEU A 13 2.43 -22.02 27.24
C LEU A 13 1.39 -21.57 26.23
N LEU A 14 0.72 -20.45 26.52
CA LEU A 14 -0.29 -19.87 25.64
C LEU A 14 0.37 -18.79 24.78
N SER A 15 0.04 -18.76 23.49
CA SER A 15 0.47 -17.67 22.61
C SER A 15 -0.03 -16.30 23.06
N ALA A 16 0.65 -15.23 22.64
CA ALA A 16 0.16 -13.88 22.83
C ALA A 16 -1.19 -13.63 22.13
N PRO A 17 -2.09 -12.81 22.72
CA PRO A 17 -3.29 -12.31 22.04
C PRO A 17 -2.94 -11.65 20.71
N ASP A 18 -3.72 -11.95 19.68
CA ASP A 18 -3.42 -11.50 18.32
C ASP A 18 -4.07 -10.13 18.03
N ALA A 19 -3.47 -9.39 17.09
CA ALA A 19 -3.99 -8.12 16.57
C ALA A 19 -4.41 -7.10 17.66
N LEU A 20 -3.60 -6.92 18.70
CA LEU A 20 -3.80 -5.87 19.70
C LEU A 20 -3.78 -4.49 19.01
N LYS A 21 -4.83 -3.71 19.23
CA LYS A 21 -5.06 -2.38 18.66
C LYS A 21 -5.52 -1.43 19.75
N ILE A 22 -5.19 -0.14 19.55
CA ILE A 22 -5.65 0.96 20.39
C ILE A 22 -6.51 1.89 19.56
N ILE A 23 -7.65 2.27 20.11
CA ILE A 23 -8.53 3.30 19.57
C ILE A 23 -8.60 4.41 20.62
N THR A 24 -8.19 5.61 20.23
CA THR A 24 -8.33 6.80 21.07
C THR A 24 -9.70 7.40 20.85
N GLU A 25 -10.41 7.65 21.94
CA GLU A 25 -11.65 8.41 21.97
C GLU A 25 -11.42 9.66 22.84
N ASN A 26 -12.27 10.68 22.72
CA ASN A 26 -12.00 12.03 23.26
C ASN A 26 -11.60 12.08 24.75
N ASP A 27 -12.08 11.14 25.56
CA ASP A 27 -11.86 11.09 27.03
C ASP A 27 -11.25 9.75 27.51
N HIS A 28 -11.12 8.78 26.62
CA HIS A 28 -10.69 7.44 27.01
C HIS A 28 -10.07 6.68 25.85
N VAL A 29 -9.27 5.68 26.20
CA VAL A 29 -8.60 4.81 25.24
C VAL A 29 -9.24 3.43 25.34
N LEU A 30 -9.59 2.85 24.20
CA LEU A 30 -10.08 1.48 24.11
C LEU A 30 -8.98 0.60 23.51
N LEU A 31 -8.67 -0.48 24.23
CA LEU A 31 -7.86 -1.56 23.72
C LEU A 31 -8.77 -2.62 23.14
N PHE A 32 -8.40 -3.14 21.97
CA PHE A 32 -9.07 -4.23 21.31
C PHE A 32 -8.06 -5.29 20.90
N TRP A 33 -8.39 -6.56 21.12
CA TRP A 33 -7.58 -7.68 20.65
C TRP A 33 -8.46 -8.77 20.08
N LYS A 34 -7.85 -9.71 19.37
CA LYS A 34 -8.54 -10.91 18.91
C LYS A 34 -8.50 -11.97 19.99
N SER A 35 -9.64 -12.64 20.21
CA SER A 35 -9.72 -13.74 21.17
C SER A 35 -8.67 -14.81 20.87
N LEU A 36 -7.97 -15.20 21.94
CA LEU A 36 -6.96 -16.24 21.89
C LEU A 36 -7.57 -17.62 21.61
N ALA A 37 -8.87 -17.82 21.87
CA ALA A 37 -9.58 -19.05 21.55
C ALA A 37 -9.58 -19.38 20.04
N LEU A 38 -9.37 -18.36 19.19
CA LEU A 38 -9.27 -18.53 17.74
C LEU A 38 -7.93 -19.14 17.30
N LYS A 39 -6.89 -19.02 18.13
CA LYS A 39 -5.55 -19.58 17.87
C LYS A 39 -5.31 -20.85 18.70
N GLU A 40 -5.78 -20.86 19.94
CA GLU A 40 -5.53 -21.90 20.92
C GLU A 40 -6.83 -22.67 21.24
N LYS A 41 -6.94 -23.90 20.73
CA LYS A 41 -8.14 -24.75 20.90
C LYS A 41 -8.47 -25.07 22.38
N TYR A 42 -7.47 -25.03 23.25
CA TYR A 42 -7.60 -25.33 24.68
C TYR A 42 -7.79 -24.07 25.53
N PHE A 43 -7.83 -22.89 24.93
CA PHE A 43 -8.11 -21.65 25.63
C PHE A 43 -9.63 -21.45 25.75
N ASN A 44 -10.09 -21.16 26.96
CA ASN A 44 -11.48 -20.84 27.22
C ASN A 44 -11.56 -19.35 27.58
N GLU A 45 -12.43 -18.61 26.90
CA GLU A 45 -12.63 -17.16 27.09
C GLU A 45 -13.08 -16.82 28.52
N SER A 46 -13.71 -17.77 29.23
CA SER A 46 -14.09 -17.60 30.64
C SER A 46 -12.90 -17.38 31.58
N ARG A 47 -11.66 -17.65 31.14
CA ARG A 47 -10.42 -17.38 31.90
C ARG A 47 -10.11 -15.88 31.96
N GLY A 48 -10.48 -15.18 30.90
CA GLY A 48 -10.22 -13.77 30.71
C GLY A 48 -8.74 -13.41 30.56
N TYR A 49 -8.54 -12.10 30.49
CA TYR A 49 -7.30 -11.40 30.25
C TYR A 49 -6.96 -10.49 31.40
N GLU A 50 -5.67 -10.24 31.56
CA GLU A 50 -5.10 -9.32 32.52
C GLU A 50 -4.37 -8.21 31.77
N ILE A 51 -4.63 -6.96 32.19
CA ILE A 51 -4.09 -5.77 31.54
C ILE A 51 -3.19 -5.04 32.53
N HIS A 52 -1.95 -4.82 32.12
CA HIS A 52 -1.03 -3.91 32.79
C HIS A 52 -0.68 -2.74 31.87
N MET A 53 -0.31 -1.63 32.50
CA MET A 53 0.27 -0.47 31.84
C MET A 53 1.66 -0.22 32.39
N LEU A 54 2.56 0.24 31.54
CA LEU A 54 3.86 0.78 31.91
C LEU A 54 3.93 2.22 31.41
N ASP A 55 4.04 3.17 32.31
CA ASP A 55 4.37 4.56 31.96
C ASP A 55 5.87 4.64 31.69
N SER A 56 6.28 4.82 30.44
CA SER A 56 7.69 4.89 30.04
C SER A 56 8.36 6.17 30.53
N ALA A 57 7.62 7.26 30.77
CA ALA A 57 8.19 8.50 31.28
C ALA A 57 8.52 8.40 32.78
N MET A 58 7.69 7.70 33.55
CA MET A 58 7.92 7.46 34.98
C MET A 58 8.57 6.10 35.28
N ASN A 59 8.67 5.21 34.29
CA ASN A 59 9.03 3.79 34.42
C ASN A 59 8.20 3.05 35.50
N ILE A 60 6.90 3.36 35.59
CA ILE A 60 5.99 2.77 36.58
C ILE A 60 5.08 1.76 35.88
N THR A 61 5.07 0.52 36.37
CA THR A 61 4.07 -0.47 35.98
C THR A 61 2.86 -0.42 36.91
N ALA A 62 1.65 -0.47 36.34
CA ALA A 62 0.41 -0.50 37.09
C ALA A 62 -0.55 -1.58 36.54
N TYR A 63 -1.24 -2.25 37.45
CA TYR A 63 -2.32 -3.18 37.13
C TYR A 63 -3.59 -2.39 36.84
N LEU A 64 -4.15 -2.56 35.64
CA LEU A 64 -5.36 -1.86 35.22
C LEU A 64 -6.64 -2.64 35.55
N GLY A 65 -6.59 -3.96 35.41
CA GLY A 65 -7.77 -4.79 35.64
C GLY A 65 -7.70 -6.13 34.95
N ASN A 66 -8.80 -6.88 35.12
CA ASN A 66 -9.09 -8.09 34.39
C ASN A 66 -10.40 -7.93 33.63
N THR A 67 -10.52 -8.63 32.50
CA THR A 67 -11.73 -8.67 31.69
C THR A 67 -11.86 -10.01 30.98
N THR A 68 -13.07 -10.50 30.76
CA THR A 68 -13.32 -11.67 29.90
C THR A 68 -13.60 -11.27 28.45
N ASP A 69 -13.91 -9.98 28.23
CA ASP A 69 -14.16 -9.46 26.91
C ASP A 69 -12.86 -9.26 26.13
N ASN A 70 -12.98 -9.09 24.82
CA ASN A 70 -11.85 -8.82 23.93
C ASN A 70 -11.52 -7.33 23.80
N PHE A 71 -12.03 -6.52 24.72
CA PHE A 71 -11.78 -5.09 24.78
C PHE A 71 -11.66 -4.61 26.23
N PHE A 72 -10.93 -3.51 26.42
CA PHE A 72 -10.77 -2.87 27.72
C PHE A 72 -10.75 -1.35 27.58
N LYS A 73 -11.51 -0.66 28.44
CA LYS A 73 -11.58 0.80 28.49
C LYS A 73 -10.65 1.34 29.56
N ILE A 74 -9.80 2.28 29.18
CA ILE A 74 -8.87 2.96 30.07
C ILE A 74 -9.19 4.45 30.05
N SER A 75 -9.53 5.01 31.20
CA SER A 75 -9.71 6.45 31.40
C SER A 75 -8.57 6.99 32.28
N ASN A 76 -8.42 8.32 32.32
CA ASN A 76 -7.44 9.02 33.18
C ASN A 76 -5.96 8.83 32.81
N LEU A 77 -5.65 8.63 31.53
CA LEU A 77 -4.28 8.69 31.04
C LEU A 77 -3.81 10.15 31.01
N LYS A 78 -2.55 10.40 31.38
CA LYS A 78 -1.98 11.75 31.31
C LYS A 78 -1.53 12.05 29.89
N LEU A 79 -1.84 13.26 29.42
CA LEU A 79 -1.41 13.74 28.11
C LEU A 79 0.11 13.86 28.05
N GLY A 80 0.70 13.49 26.91
CA GLY A 80 2.15 13.57 26.67
C GLY A 80 2.99 12.52 27.42
N HIS A 81 2.35 11.50 27.98
CA HIS A 81 3.02 10.33 28.54
C HIS A 81 2.99 9.18 27.53
N ASN A 82 4.10 8.45 27.46
CA ASN A 82 4.22 7.27 26.62
C ASN A 82 3.85 6.06 27.46
N TYR A 83 2.71 5.46 27.18
CA TYR A 83 2.23 4.27 27.88
C TYR A 83 2.51 3.03 27.05
N THR A 84 2.86 1.94 27.70
CA THR A 84 2.97 0.61 27.08
C THR A 84 1.92 -0.27 27.72
N PHE A 85 0.98 -0.78 26.93
CA PHE A 85 -0.04 -1.68 27.44
C PHE A 85 0.36 -3.13 27.16
N THR A 86 0.21 -3.97 28.17
CA THR A 86 0.42 -5.41 28.03
C THR A 86 -0.85 -6.16 28.36
N VAL A 87 -1.32 -6.97 27.42
CA VAL A 87 -2.47 -7.85 27.58
C VAL A 87 -1.98 -9.28 27.62
N GLN A 88 -2.26 -9.97 28.73
CA GLN A 88 -1.84 -11.35 28.95
C GLN A 88 -3.04 -12.24 29.27
N ALA A 89 -2.99 -13.50 28.80
CA ALA A 89 -4.04 -14.48 29.04
C ALA A 89 -3.85 -15.21 30.38
N ARG A 90 -4.92 -15.36 31.16
CA ARG A 90 -4.86 -16.00 32.48
C ARG A 90 -4.89 -17.54 32.38
N CYS A 91 -4.22 -18.19 33.34
CA CYS A 91 -4.20 -19.64 33.46
C CYS A 91 -5.56 -20.22 33.92
N LEU A 92 -5.80 -21.50 33.62
CA LEU A 92 -6.94 -22.25 34.17
C LEU A 92 -6.79 -22.54 35.67
N PHE A 93 -5.56 -22.75 36.14
CA PHE A 93 -5.25 -23.19 37.50
C PHE A 93 -4.31 -22.21 38.18
N GLY A 94 -4.74 -21.69 39.32
CA GLY A 94 -4.08 -20.60 40.03
C GLY A 94 -4.29 -19.27 39.30
N SER A 95 -4.36 -18.19 40.05
CA SER A 95 -4.40 -16.81 39.53
C SER A 95 -3.09 -16.38 38.85
N GLN A 96 -2.38 -17.33 38.23
CA GLN A 96 -1.13 -17.14 37.53
C GLN A 96 -1.41 -16.74 36.08
N ILE A 97 -0.40 -16.17 35.43
CA ILE A 97 -0.45 -15.74 34.04
C ILE A 97 0.32 -16.75 33.20
N CYS A 98 -0.30 -17.25 32.13
CA CYS A 98 0.22 -18.38 31.32
C CYS A 98 0.52 -17.99 29.88
N GLY A 99 -0.02 -16.86 29.42
CA GLY A 99 0.14 -16.39 28.07
C GLY A 99 1.34 -15.48 27.91
N GLU A 100 1.99 -15.55 26.75
CA GLU A 100 2.90 -14.50 26.33
C GLU A 100 2.18 -13.14 26.29
N PRO A 101 2.83 -12.03 26.70
CA PRO A 101 2.25 -10.71 26.60
C PRO A 101 2.11 -10.23 25.16
N ALA A 102 0.90 -9.84 24.79
CA ALA A 102 0.72 -8.90 23.69
C ALA A 102 1.06 -7.50 24.21
N VAL A 103 2.05 -6.85 23.61
CA VAL A 103 2.53 -5.52 24.01
C VAL A 103 2.21 -4.53 22.91
N LEU A 104 1.62 -3.40 23.26
CA LEU A 104 1.39 -2.30 22.33
C LEU A 104 1.78 -0.97 22.97
N LEU A 105 2.61 -0.22 22.24
CA LEU A 105 3.04 1.11 22.63
C LEU A 105 1.95 2.12 22.28
N TYR A 106 1.63 2.96 23.26
CA TYR A 106 0.78 4.13 23.15
C TYR A 106 1.63 5.38 23.34
N ASP A 107 1.88 6.08 22.24
CA ASP A 107 2.52 7.38 22.26
C ASP A 107 1.43 8.40 21.94
N ASP A 108 0.95 9.10 22.97
CA ASP A 108 0.02 10.21 22.79
C ASP A 108 0.82 11.41 22.28
N LEU A 109 1.24 11.34 21.02
CA LEU A 109 1.75 12.51 20.31
C LEU A 109 0.59 13.49 20.26
N GLY A 110 0.61 14.48 21.16
CA GLY A 110 -0.39 15.53 21.26
C GLY A 110 -0.63 16.21 19.91
N SER A 111 -1.61 15.70 19.17
CA SER A 111 -2.22 16.31 18.00
C SER A 111 -3.45 15.48 17.67
N GLY A 112 -4.61 15.95 18.13
CA GLY A 112 -5.89 15.37 17.75
C GLY A 112 -6.00 15.19 16.24
N GLY A 113 -6.56 14.06 15.81
CA GLY A 113 -7.10 13.89 14.47
C GLY A 113 -6.46 12.80 13.61
N ASP A 114 -5.14 12.63 13.60
CA ASP A 114 -4.54 12.07 12.37
C ASP A 114 -3.71 10.78 12.53
N ALA A 115 -3.43 10.30 13.73
CA ALA A 115 -2.57 9.11 13.91
C ALA A 115 -3.23 7.79 13.46
N SER A 116 -4.53 7.60 13.74
CA SER A 116 -5.28 6.42 13.28
C SER A 116 -5.57 6.46 11.77
N ALA A 117 -5.72 7.66 11.20
CA ALA A 117 -5.81 7.87 9.75
C ALA A 117 -4.47 7.60 9.06
N LEU A 118 -3.35 7.96 9.68
CA LEU A 118 -2.00 7.70 9.17
C LEU A 118 -1.60 6.22 9.21
N GLN A 119 -2.06 5.45 10.22
CA GLN A 119 -1.79 4.01 10.28
C GLN A 119 -2.65 3.22 9.28
N ALA A 120 -3.90 3.65 9.05
CA ALA A 120 -4.75 3.14 7.96
C ALA A 120 -4.21 3.54 6.57
N ALA A 121 -3.57 4.71 6.45
CA ALA A 121 -2.88 5.15 5.24
C ALA A 121 -1.54 4.42 5.00
N ARG A 122 -1.00 3.69 5.99
CA ARG A 122 0.26 2.93 5.84
C ARG A 122 0.05 1.50 5.33
N SER A 123 -1.19 1.00 5.32
CA SER A 123 -1.61 -0.11 4.48
C SER A 123 -2.08 0.41 3.12
N THR A 124 -1.25 1.22 2.46
CA THR A 124 -1.39 1.41 1.01
C THR A 124 -1.23 0.06 0.36
N ASP A 125 -2.33 -0.49 -0.14
CA ASP A 125 -2.35 -1.66 -0.99
C ASP A 125 -1.27 -1.47 -2.06
N VAL A 126 -0.28 -2.35 -2.07
CA VAL A 126 0.84 -2.30 -3.03
C VAL A 126 0.29 -2.32 -4.45
N ALA A 127 -0.86 -2.97 -4.68
CA ALA A 127 -1.55 -2.95 -5.96
C ALA A 127 -2.01 -1.53 -6.36
N ALA A 128 -2.45 -0.70 -5.42
CA ALA A 128 -2.90 0.67 -5.70
C ALA A 128 -1.77 1.60 -6.17
N ILE A 129 -0.51 1.28 -5.85
CA ILE A 129 0.67 2.04 -6.28
C ILE A 129 1.29 1.42 -7.53
N VAL A 130 1.39 0.09 -7.61
CA VAL A 130 2.07 -0.60 -8.71
C VAL A 130 1.29 -0.49 -10.01
N VAL A 131 -0.04 -0.61 -9.98
CA VAL A 131 -0.89 -0.54 -11.18
C VAL A 131 -0.75 0.80 -11.93
N PRO A 132 -0.88 1.98 -11.30
CA PRO A 132 -0.70 3.24 -12.02
C PRO A 132 0.73 3.43 -12.53
N ILE A 133 1.76 3.03 -11.79
CA ILE A 133 3.16 3.15 -12.24
C ILE A 133 3.42 2.27 -13.47
N LEU A 134 2.97 1.01 -13.43
CA LEU A 134 3.14 0.08 -14.55
C LEU A 134 2.41 0.59 -15.80
N PHE A 135 1.22 1.17 -15.64
CA PHE A 135 0.47 1.77 -16.73
C PHE A 135 1.25 2.94 -17.37
N LEU A 136 1.82 3.84 -16.57
CA LEU A 136 2.65 4.94 -17.08
C LEU A 136 3.90 4.46 -17.82
N ILE A 137 4.55 3.40 -17.32
CA ILE A 137 5.71 2.80 -18.00
C ILE A 137 5.29 2.22 -19.36
N LEU A 138 4.22 1.45 -19.41
CA LEU A 138 3.72 0.88 -20.66
C LEU A 138 3.30 1.96 -21.66
N LEU A 139 2.65 3.03 -21.19
CA LEU A 139 2.18 4.12 -22.04
C LEU A 139 3.35 4.93 -22.60
N SER A 140 4.35 5.24 -21.77
CA SER A 140 5.58 5.91 -22.21
C SER A 140 6.38 5.07 -23.22
N LEU A 141 6.49 3.75 -22.98
CA LEU A 141 7.17 2.84 -23.88
C LEU A 141 6.43 2.72 -25.23
N GLY A 142 5.10 2.63 -25.21
CA GLY A 142 4.28 2.58 -26.41
C GLY A 142 4.39 3.83 -27.28
N VAL A 143 4.30 5.02 -26.67
CA VAL A 143 4.48 6.29 -27.38
C VAL A 143 5.90 6.44 -27.92
N GLY A 144 6.92 6.13 -27.11
CA GLY A 144 8.32 6.16 -27.54
C GLY A 144 8.58 5.24 -28.73
N PHE A 145 8.04 4.02 -28.69
CA PHE A 145 8.17 3.06 -29.78
C PHE A 145 7.50 3.54 -31.07
N ALA A 146 6.30 4.13 -30.99
CA ALA A 146 5.61 4.69 -32.15
C ALA A 146 6.41 5.82 -32.83
N ILE A 147 7.03 6.71 -32.04
CA ILE A 147 7.88 7.79 -32.56
C ILE A 147 9.12 7.21 -33.25
N LEU A 148 9.78 6.23 -32.65
CA LEU A 148 10.96 5.59 -33.25
C LEU A 148 10.58 4.83 -34.53
N TYR A 149 9.46 4.11 -34.51
CA TYR A 149 8.95 3.38 -35.67
C TYR A 149 8.64 4.31 -36.84
N THR A 150 7.94 5.42 -36.60
CA THR A 150 7.62 6.40 -37.66
C THR A 150 8.87 7.07 -38.21
N LYS A 151 9.82 7.45 -37.35
CA LYS A 151 11.13 7.97 -37.80
C LYS A 151 11.89 6.96 -38.65
N HIS A 152 11.97 5.71 -38.22
CA HIS A 152 12.66 4.66 -38.94
C HIS A 152 11.99 4.37 -40.29
N ARG A 153 10.66 4.25 -40.32
CA ARG A 153 9.88 4.03 -41.54
C ARG A 153 10.01 5.18 -42.54
N ARG A 154 10.01 6.42 -42.06
CA ARG A 154 10.20 7.60 -42.92
C ARG A 154 11.59 7.59 -43.57
N LEU A 155 12.63 7.26 -42.81
CA LEU A 155 13.99 7.16 -43.35
C LEU A 155 14.09 6.09 -44.44
N GLN A 156 13.54 4.90 -44.21
CA GLN A 156 13.57 3.82 -45.20
C GLN A 156 12.80 4.17 -46.49
N SER A 157 11.61 4.77 -46.36
CA SER A 157 10.80 5.17 -47.53
C SER A 157 11.50 6.21 -48.41
N SER A 158 12.18 7.21 -47.82
CA SER A 158 12.87 8.26 -48.59
C SER A 158 14.08 7.74 -49.35
N PHE A 159 14.85 6.80 -48.79
CA PHE A 159 16.00 6.22 -49.51
C PHE A 159 15.57 5.36 -50.69
N THR A 160 14.53 4.54 -50.52
CA THR A 160 13.97 3.75 -51.62
C THR A 160 13.38 4.64 -52.71
N ALA A 161 12.69 5.72 -52.36
CA ALA A 161 12.14 6.67 -53.33
C ALA A 161 13.24 7.39 -54.14
N PHE A 162 14.38 7.72 -53.51
CA PHE A 162 15.52 8.31 -54.21
C PHE A 162 16.20 7.30 -55.15
N ALA A 163 16.44 6.08 -54.67
CA ALA A 163 17.09 5.05 -55.47
C ALA A 163 16.25 4.58 -56.67
N ASN A 164 14.92 4.59 -56.53
CA ASN A 164 13.98 4.26 -57.60
C ASN A 164 13.51 5.49 -58.40
N SER A 165 14.10 6.67 -58.18
CA SER A 165 13.77 7.85 -58.99
C SER A 165 14.37 7.70 -60.38
N HIS A 166 13.54 7.88 -61.41
CA HIS A 166 14.00 7.82 -62.79
C HIS A 166 14.07 9.23 -63.36
N TYR A 167 15.19 9.57 -63.99
CA TYR A 167 15.33 10.84 -64.68
C TYR A 167 14.58 10.76 -66.02
N SER A 168 13.70 11.73 -66.28
CA SER A 168 12.99 11.84 -67.57
C SER A 168 13.44 13.08 -68.31
N SER A 169 14.18 12.89 -69.40
CA SER A 169 14.70 13.97 -70.23
C SER A 169 13.62 14.72 -71.04
N ARG A 170 12.39 14.19 -71.14
CA ARG A 170 11.24 14.91 -71.72
C ARG A 170 10.67 16.00 -70.81
N LEU A 171 10.81 15.83 -69.50
CA LEU A 171 10.26 16.74 -68.49
C LEU A 171 11.36 17.61 -67.85
N GLY A 172 12.63 17.30 -68.10
CA GLY A 172 13.78 18.03 -67.56
C GLY A 172 13.97 17.89 -66.04
N SER A 173 13.31 16.90 -65.42
CA SER A 173 13.34 16.67 -63.97
C SER A 173 13.36 15.18 -63.61
N ALA A 174 13.82 14.87 -62.39
CA ALA A 174 13.70 13.53 -61.81
C ALA A 174 12.29 13.31 -61.25
N ILE A 175 11.69 12.14 -61.51
CA ILE A 175 10.37 11.75 -60.99
C ILE A 175 10.56 10.73 -59.87
N PHE A 176 10.05 11.06 -58.68
CA PHE A 176 10.09 10.19 -57.51
C PHE A 176 8.75 9.44 -57.41
N SER A 177 8.77 8.11 -57.56
CA SER A 177 7.59 7.26 -57.36
C SER A 177 7.32 7.09 -55.87
N GLY A 178 6.69 8.09 -55.27
CA GLY A 178 6.36 8.14 -53.86
C GLY A 178 5.14 9.02 -53.62
N ASP A 179 4.02 8.64 -54.26
CA ASP A 179 2.64 8.73 -53.78
C ASP A 179 1.67 8.80 -54.98
N ASP A 180 0.87 7.74 -55.16
CA ASP A 180 -0.35 7.71 -55.99
C ASP A 180 -1.46 8.56 -55.33
N LEU A 181 -1.19 9.85 -55.13
CA LEU A 181 -2.18 10.84 -54.74
C LEU A 181 -2.18 11.94 -55.78
N GLY A 182 -2.97 11.69 -56.84
CA GLY A 182 -3.41 12.69 -57.78
C GLY A 182 -4.06 13.85 -57.03
N MET A 183 -3.28 14.91 -56.82
CA MET A 183 -3.77 16.18 -56.34
C MET A 183 -3.25 17.24 -57.30
N TRP A 184 -4.17 17.67 -58.18
CA TRP A 184 -4.04 18.84 -59.03
C TRP A 184 -3.63 20.05 -58.18
N PHE A 185 -2.32 20.32 -58.07
CA PHE A 185 -1.85 21.58 -57.56
C PHE A 185 -2.00 22.62 -58.67
N PHE A 186 -3.16 23.27 -58.70
CA PHE A 186 -3.25 24.61 -59.24
C PHE A 186 -2.39 25.52 -58.35
N LEU A 187 -1.27 26.03 -58.90
CA LEU A 187 -0.58 27.19 -58.34
C LEU A 187 -1.47 28.42 -58.53
N PRO A 188 -1.72 29.25 -57.50
CA PRO A 188 -2.45 30.50 -57.68
C PRO A 188 -1.50 31.51 -58.33
N GLY A 189 -1.73 31.85 -59.61
CA GLY A 189 -1.00 32.98 -60.21
C GLY A 189 -0.75 32.98 -61.72
N GLN A 190 -1.20 32.00 -62.50
CA GLN A 190 -1.01 32.04 -63.97
C GLN A 190 -2.35 32.09 -64.72
N ILE A 191 -2.55 33.19 -65.44
CA ILE A 191 -3.74 33.53 -66.26
C ILE A 191 -3.90 32.53 -67.42
N PRO A 192 -5.12 32.12 -67.81
CA PRO A 192 -5.32 31.24 -68.95
C PRO A 192 -5.10 32.01 -70.27
N GLN A 193 -4.14 31.57 -71.08
CA GLN A 193 -4.16 31.87 -72.52
C GLN A 193 -4.88 30.74 -73.26
N SER A 194 -5.95 31.15 -73.95
CA SER A 194 -6.71 30.38 -74.93
C SER A 194 -5.87 30.00 -76.14
N GLN A 195 -5.77 28.71 -76.44
CA GLN A 195 -5.62 28.14 -77.79
C GLN A 195 -6.40 26.81 -77.72
N GLY A 196 -7.54 26.62 -78.36
CA GLY A 196 -7.76 26.71 -79.80
C GLY A 196 -7.74 25.28 -80.34
N LEU A 197 -8.92 24.70 -80.59
CA LEU A 197 -9.07 23.46 -81.36
C LEU A 197 -8.39 23.62 -82.72
N ASP A 198 -7.67 22.60 -83.15
CA ASP A 198 -7.92 21.86 -84.39
C ASP A 198 -7.32 20.44 -84.28
#